data_AF-A0A1V4HYI1-F1
#
_entry.id   AF-A0A1V4HYI1-F1
#
_cell.length_a   1.000
_cell.length_b   1.000
_cell.length_c   1.000
_cell.angle_alpha   90.00
_cell.angle_beta   90.00
_cell.angle_gamma   90.00
#
_symmetry.space_group_name_H-M   'P 1'
#
loop_
_entity.id
_entity.type
_entity.pdbx_description
1 polymer ?
#
loop_
_entity_poly.entity_id
_entity_poly.type
_entity_poly.pdbx_seq_one_letter_code
_entity_poly.pdbx_strand_id
1 'polypeptide(L)'
;MLAPPIGFIPLRVALDIIRAKLPPKVDAEREIAEACHGGKLKAAYRTWDGGADDLDPKIWWRQRWREFFEHGTVDLELPLIDDNGRPMPDGRTGKWFTAKGCTREIFITSDSLAAFLAEIPPLPPIDSPKAKRGPKAGTLNRVVAEMQQDLMVGKITVDGLRAEPEKALAARYGGVSRDTARKARICATSGAVSKPARK
;
A
#
# COMPACT_ATOMS: atom_id res chain seq x y z
N MET A 1 3.93 9.71 29.92
CA MET A 1 4.24 10.35 28.63
C MET A 1 3.89 11.82 28.75
N LEU A 2 4.78 12.72 28.33
CA LEU A 2 4.49 14.16 28.32
C LEU A 2 3.46 14.44 27.22
N ALA A 3 2.56 15.41 27.45
CA ALA A 3 1.61 15.84 26.44
C ALA A 3 2.34 16.33 25.18
N PRO A 4 1.83 16.06 23.95
CA PRO A 4 2.45 16.53 22.71
C PRO A 4 2.61 18.06 22.72
N PRO A 5 3.66 18.61 22.08
CA PRO A 5 3.80 20.05 21.94
C PRO A 5 2.58 20.66 21.22
N ILE A 6 2.20 21.88 21.59
CA ILE A 6 1.03 22.55 21.00
C ILE A 6 1.21 22.70 19.49
N GLY A 7 0.19 22.31 18.71
CA GLY A 7 0.25 22.37 17.25
C GLY A 7 0.92 21.17 16.58
N PHE A 8 1.30 20.14 17.35
CA PHE A 8 1.93 18.92 16.86
C PHE A 8 1.04 17.69 17.10
N ILE A 9 1.08 16.75 16.16
CA ILE A 9 0.33 15.49 16.19
C ILE A 9 1.34 14.34 16.20
N PRO A 10 1.25 13.37 17.13
CA PRO A 10 2.15 12.21 17.11
C PRO A 10 2.09 11.46 15.79
N LEU A 11 3.23 10.98 15.27
CA LEU A 11 3.33 10.34 13.95
C LEU A 11 2.31 9.22 13.75
N ARG A 12 2.05 8.41 14.79
CA ARG A 12 1.08 7.31 14.73
C ARG A 12 -0.35 7.80 14.53
N VAL A 13 -0.72 8.89 15.20
CA VAL A 13 -2.05 9.51 15.04
C VAL A 13 -2.19 10.12 13.64
N ALA A 14 -1.13 10.78 13.15
CA ALA A 14 -1.10 11.31 11.79
C ALA A 14 -1.27 10.19 10.73
N LEU A 15 -0.60 9.05 10.94
CA LEU A 15 -0.74 7.87 10.09
C LEU A 15 -2.18 7.35 10.03
N ASP A 16 -2.85 7.25 11.18
CA ASP A 16 -4.23 6.77 11.23
C ASP A 16 -5.20 7.73 10.50
N ILE A 17 -5.01 9.05 10.67
CA ILE A 17 -5.78 10.07 9.96
C ILE A 17 -5.58 9.95 8.44
N ILE A 18 -4.34 9.78 7.99
CA ILE A 18 -4.02 9.65 6.56
C ILE A 18 -4.55 8.34 5.98
N ARG A 19 -4.42 7.22 6.70
CA ARG A 19 -4.99 5.92 6.31
C ARG A 19 -6.50 5.98 6.12
N ALA A 20 -7.21 6.76 6.93
CA ALA A 20 -8.64 6.95 6.79
C ALA A 20 -9.04 7.75 5.53
N LYS A 21 -8.12 8.53 4.96
CA LYS A 21 -8.34 9.36 3.77
C LYS A 21 -7.83 8.72 2.48
N LEU A 22 -6.83 7.86 2.56
CA LEU A 22 -6.25 7.19 1.40
C LEU A 22 -7.05 5.95 0.97
N PRO A 23 -7.01 5.58 -0.32
CA PRO A 23 -7.54 4.30 -0.78
C PRO A 23 -6.81 3.11 -0.10
N PRO A 24 -7.49 1.99 0.17
CA PRO A 24 -6.94 0.87 0.96
C PRO A 24 -5.75 0.14 0.32
N LYS A 25 -5.44 0.44 -0.94
CA LYS A 25 -4.29 -0.13 -1.67
C LYS A 25 -3.04 0.73 -1.61
N VAL A 26 -3.16 1.98 -1.14
CA VAL A 26 -2.04 2.92 -1.06
C VAL A 26 -1.27 2.68 0.23
N ASP A 27 0.04 2.61 0.12
CA ASP A 27 0.94 2.45 1.26
C ASP A 27 1.12 3.78 1.99
N ALA A 28 0.25 4.04 2.96
CA ALA A 28 0.20 5.32 3.68
C ALA A 28 1.52 5.69 4.37
N GLU A 29 2.28 4.71 4.86
CA GLU A 29 3.58 4.94 5.50
C GLU A 29 4.57 5.52 4.49
N ARG A 30 4.59 4.95 3.27
CA ARG A 30 5.45 5.42 2.19
C ARG A 30 5.06 6.82 1.72
N GLU A 31 3.76 7.08 1.55
CA GLU A 31 3.27 8.42 1.18
C GLU A 31 3.68 9.48 2.21
N ILE A 32 3.58 9.18 3.52
CA ILE A 32 4.03 10.10 4.56
C ILE A 32 5.53 10.31 4.51
N ALA A 33 6.32 9.23 4.40
CA ALA A 33 7.78 9.33 4.33
C ALA A 33 8.25 10.16 3.13
N GLU A 34 7.64 9.95 1.96
CA GLU A 34 7.92 10.72 0.74
C GLU A 34 7.49 12.19 0.89
N ALA A 35 6.32 12.46 1.48
CA ALA A 35 5.84 13.81 1.74
C ALA A 35 6.72 14.57 2.76
N CYS A 36 7.17 13.90 3.81
CA CYS A 36 8.11 14.49 4.77
C CYS A 36 9.48 14.76 4.14
N HIS A 37 9.98 13.82 3.33
CA HIS A 37 11.23 14.01 2.60
C HIS A 37 11.17 15.18 1.62
N GLY A 38 10.05 15.32 0.90
CA GLY A 38 9.80 16.42 -0.03
C GLY A 38 9.43 17.74 0.64
N GLY A 39 9.38 17.80 1.98
CA GLY A 39 9.04 19.01 2.75
C GLY A 39 7.56 19.41 2.70
N LYS A 40 6.68 18.56 2.16
CA LYS A 40 5.23 18.78 2.17
C LYS A 40 4.63 18.58 3.56
N LEU A 41 5.13 17.58 4.28
CA LEU A 41 4.84 17.35 5.69
C LEU A 41 6.05 17.79 6.52
N LYS A 42 5.81 18.61 7.54
CA LYS A 42 6.86 19.04 8.47
C LYS A 42 6.87 18.12 9.67
N ALA A 43 7.92 17.31 9.76
CA ALA A 43 8.17 16.44 10.88
C ALA A 43 9.10 17.11 11.90
N ALA A 44 8.85 16.86 13.18
CA ALA A 44 9.65 17.37 14.28
C ALA A 44 9.84 16.30 15.35
N TYR A 45 10.78 16.52 16.26
CA TYR A 45 10.99 15.69 17.43
C TYR A 45 11.01 16.54 18.70
N ARG A 46 10.66 15.95 19.85
CA ARG A 46 10.64 16.67 21.12
C ARG A 46 12.07 16.99 21.58
N THR A 47 12.31 18.24 21.93
CA THR A 47 13.56 18.69 22.56
C THR A 47 13.54 18.46 24.07
N TRP A 48 14.70 18.50 24.71
CA TRP A 48 14.83 18.19 26.13
C TRP A 48 14.18 19.24 27.04
N ASP A 49 14.01 20.47 26.57
CA ASP A 49 13.34 21.59 27.24
C ASP A 49 11.80 21.56 27.04
N GLY A 50 11.27 20.53 26.37
CA GLY A 50 9.84 20.37 26.12
C GLY A 50 9.32 21.04 24.85
N GLY A 51 10.19 21.73 24.10
CA GLY A 51 9.90 22.24 22.76
C GLY A 51 9.88 21.15 21.68
N ALA A 52 10.02 21.58 20.42
CA ALA A 52 10.13 20.71 19.26
C ALA A 52 11.11 21.29 18.24
N ASP A 53 12.00 20.44 17.71
CA ASP A 53 12.94 20.78 16.66
C ASP A 53 12.59 20.04 15.37
N ASP A 54 12.87 20.67 14.23
CA ASP A 54 12.65 20.08 12.92
C ASP A 54 13.47 18.79 12.74
N LEU A 55 12.82 17.75 12.21
CA LEU A 55 13.44 16.48 11.89
C LEU A 55 14.06 16.55 10.49
N ASP A 56 15.34 16.16 10.35
CA ASP A 56 16.03 16.16 9.05
C ASP A 56 15.24 15.30 8.02
N PRO A 57 14.82 15.88 6.87
CA PRO A 57 14.10 15.16 5.82
C PRO A 57 14.83 13.91 5.27
N LYS A 58 16.14 13.81 5.44
CA LYS A 58 16.93 12.64 5.01
C LYS A 58 16.70 11.40 5.88
N ILE A 59 16.15 11.57 7.08
CA ILE A 59 15.86 10.44 8.00
C ILE A 59 14.87 9.45 7.37
N TRP A 60 13.94 9.94 6.56
CA TRP A 60 12.91 9.13 5.89
C TRP A 60 13.47 8.17 4.83
N TRP A 61 14.74 8.33 4.43
CA TRP A 61 15.44 7.42 3.51
C TRP A 61 16.40 6.45 4.20
N ARG A 62 16.48 6.47 5.53
CA ARG A 62 17.29 5.50 6.27
C ARG A 62 16.72 4.10 6.08
N GLN A 63 17.60 3.10 6.17
CA GLN A 63 17.14 1.72 6.28
C GLN A 63 16.22 1.62 7.50
N ARG A 64 15.14 0.84 7.39
CA ARG A 64 14.17 0.60 8.47
C ARG A 64 13.31 1.81 8.86
N TRP A 65 13.16 2.83 8.00
CA TRP A 65 12.28 3.98 8.25
C TRP A 65 10.83 3.60 8.61
N ARG A 66 10.35 2.42 8.18
CA ARG A 66 9.02 1.91 8.55
C ARG A 66 8.82 1.72 10.05
N GLU A 67 9.89 1.40 10.78
CA GLU A 67 9.82 1.19 12.23
C GLU A 67 9.48 2.49 12.99
N PHE A 68 9.72 3.64 12.36
CA PHE A 68 9.28 4.93 12.90
C PHE A 68 7.76 4.99 13.06
N PHE A 69 7.01 4.35 12.17
CA PHE A 69 5.55 4.30 12.23
C PHE A 69 5.04 3.27 13.23
N GLU A 70 5.79 2.19 13.47
CA GLU A 70 5.46 1.18 14.47
C GLU A 70 5.59 1.75 15.88
N HIS A 71 6.73 2.40 16.16
CA HIS A 71 7.03 2.91 17.49
C HIS A 71 6.62 4.37 17.70
N GLY A 72 6.48 5.15 16.63
CA GLY A 72 6.31 6.61 16.70
C GLY A 72 7.60 7.34 17.09
N THR A 73 8.76 6.69 16.98
CA THR A 73 10.04 7.20 17.48
C THR A 73 11.18 7.03 16.48
N VAL A 74 12.23 7.83 16.61
CA VAL A 74 13.47 7.76 15.83
C VAL A 74 14.68 7.85 16.76
N ASP A 75 15.73 7.11 16.43
CA ASP A 75 17.04 7.25 17.06
C ASP A 75 17.88 8.30 16.34
N LEU A 76 18.24 9.36 17.07
CA LEU A 76 19.01 10.49 16.57
C LEU A 76 20.43 10.50 17.16
N GLU A 77 21.34 11.05 16.37
CA GLU A 77 22.64 11.51 16.84
C GLU A 77 22.51 13.01 17.08
N LEU A 78 22.37 13.41 18.35
CA LEU A 78 22.15 14.82 18.73
C LEU A 78 23.41 15.40 19.34
N PRO A 79 23.74 16.68 19.08
CA PRO A 79 24.88 17.33 19.72
C PRO A 79 24.71 17.31 21.25
N LEU A 80 25.79 17.03 21.98
CA LEU A 80 25.85 17.22 23.41
C LEU A 80 25.94 18.72 23.70
N ILE A 81 25.03 19.19 24.55
CA ILE A 81 24.85 20.60 24.87
C ILE A 81 25.40 20.84 26.28
N ASP A 82 26.15 21.92 26.49
CA ASP A 82 26.62 22.36 27.81
C ASP A 82 25.53 23.09 28.62
N ASP A 83 25.85 23.48 29.85
CA ASP A 83 24.92 24.21 30.74
C ASP A 83 24.47 25.58 30.16
N ASN A 84 25.16 26.09 29.14
CA ASN A 84 24.84 27.35 28.47
C ASN A 84 24.05 27.14 27.17
N GLY A 85 23.61 25.91 26.86
CA GLY A 85 22.88 25.63 25.64
C GLY A 85 23.77 25.52 24.39
N ARG A 86 25.10 25.41 24.53
CA ARG A 86 26.03 25.39 23.41
C ARG A 86 26.48 23.97 23.06
N PRO A 87 26.60 23.61 21.77
CA PRO A 87 27.21 22.35 21.36
C PRO A 87 28.65 22.25 21.87
N MET A 88 28.99 21.12 22.48
CA MET A 88 30.33 20.89 23.02
C MET A 88 31.29 20.43 21.92
N PRO A 89 32.39 21.14 21.63
CA PRO A 89 33.34 20.71 20.60
C PRO A 89 34.25 19.59 21.12
N ASP A 90 34.50 18.60 20.29
CA ASP A 90 35.56 17.60 20.48
C ASP A 90 36.91 18.27 20.27
N GLY A 91 37.62 18.49 21.36
CA GLY A 91 38.93 19.12 21.39
C GLY A 91 40.01 18.38 20.57
N ARG A 92 39.77 17.14 20.13
CA ARG A 92 40.71 16.40 19.26
C ARG A 92 40.41 16.52 17.77
N THR A 93 39.14 16.60 17.38
CA THR A 93 38.73 16.54 15.96
C THR A 93 38.11 17.83 15.44
N GLY A 94 37.76 18.78 16.31
CA GLY A 94 37.03 19.99 15.97
C GLY A 94 35.57 19.74 15.56
N LYS A 95 35.07 18.50 15.67
CA LYS A 95 33.65 18.16 15.46
C LYS A 95 32.86 18.32 16.75
N TRP A 96 31.55 18.49 16.68
CA TRP A 96 30.71 18.51 17.89
C TRP A 96 30.58 17.09 18.48
N PHE A 97 30.66 16.98 19.81
CA PHE A 97 30.30 15.74 20.49
C PHE A 97 28.82 15.44 20.24
N THR A 98 28.50 14.20 19.88
CA THR A 98 27.12 13.75 19.65
C THR A 98 26.78 12.57 20.54
N ALA A 99 25.61 12.61 21.17
CA ALA A 99 25.03 11.47 21.84
C ALA A 99 24.33 10.58 20.80
N LYS A 100 24.84 9.37 20.61
CA LYS A 100 24.23 8.36 19.72
C LYS A 100 23.09 7.63 20.44
N GLY A 101 22.07 7.25 19.67
CA GLY A 101 20.95 6.46 20.19
C GLY A 101 19.97 7.27 21.05
N CYS A 102 19.83 8.57 20.78
CA CYS A 102 18.80 9.36 21.44
C CYS A 102 17.44 9.03 20.82
N THR A 103 16.70 8.11 21.43
CA THR A 103 15.33 7.82 21.01
C THR A 103 14.44 9.02 21.30
N ARG A 104 13.77 9.52 20.26
CA ARG A 104 12.85 10.66 20.32
C ARG A 104 11.53 10.33 19.67
N GLU A 105 10.45 10.86 20.23
CA GLU A 105 9.12 10.79 19.64
C GLU A 105 9.03 11.71 18.42
N ILE A 106 8.39 11.25 17.36
CA ILE A 106 8.20 11.98 16.11
C ILE A 106 6.80 12.58 16.09
N PHE A 107 6.73 13.83 15.66
CA PHE A 107 5.50 14.56 15.46
C PHE A 107 5.41 15.13 14.05
N ILE A 108 4.18 15.36 13.59
CA ILE A 108 3.86 16.12 12.38
C ILE A 108 3.17 17.41 12.81
N THR A 109 3.52 18.54 12.21
CA THR A 109 2.81 19.80 12.51
C THR A 109 1.37 19.72 11.99
N SER A 110 0.42 20.16 12.80
CA SER A 110 -1.01 20.17 12.48
C SER A 110 -1.30 20.94 11.19
N ASP A 111 -0.65 22.09 10.98
CA ASP A 111 -0.82 22.90 9.77
C ASP A 111 -0.35 22.19 8.49
N SER A 112 0.82 21.54 8.53
CA SER A 112 1.32 20.81 7.34
C SER A 112 0.48 19.56 7.06
N LEU A 113 0.00 18.88 8.10
CA LEU A 113 -0.92 17.77 7.94
C LEU A 113 -2.24 18.22 7.30
N ALA A 114 -2.82 19.33 7.76
CA ALA A 114 -4.06 19.87 7.21
C ALA A 114 -3.90 20.23 5.72
N ALA A 115 -2.79 20.88 5.36
CA ALA A 115 -2.48 21.20 3.97
C ALA A 115 -2.32 19.93 3.11
N PHE A 116 -1.57 18.93 3.59
CA PHE A 116 -1.37 17.66 2.90
C PHE A 116 -2.70 16.91 2.68
N LEU A 117 -3.57 16.86 3.70
CA LEU A 117 -4.88 16.21 3.60
C LEU A 117 -5.82 16.90 2.60
N ALA A 118 -5.69 18.22 2.42
CA ALA A 118 -6.46 18.97 1.43
C ALA A 118 -6.05 18.67 -0.01
N GLU A 119 -4.79 18.23 -0.25
CA GLU A 119 -4.31 17.78 -1.56
C GLU A 119 -4.86 16.39 -1.94
N ILE A 120 -5.26 15.57 -0.95
CA ILE A 120 -5.77 14.22 -1.23
C ILE A 120 -7.17 14.33 -1.83
N PRO A 121 -7.40 13.81 -3.05
CA PRO A 121 -8.72 13.84 -3.67
C PRO A 121 -9.71 13.06 -2.80
N PRO A 122 -10.95 13.56 -2.63
CA PRO A 122 -11.95 12.89 -1.81
C PRO A 122 -12.21 11.49 -2.36
N LEU A 123 -12.25 10.51 -1.45
CA LEU A 123 -12.67 9.15 -1.81
C LEU A 123 -14.07 9.22 -2.45
N PRO A 124 -14.29 8.53 -3.58
CA PRO A 124 -15.61 8.45 -4.15
C PRO A 124 -16.57 7.85 -3.10
N PRO A 125 -17.81 8.34 -2.98
CA PRO A 125 -18.80 7.76 -2.08
C PRO A 125 -18.87 6.25 -2.25
N ILE A 126 -19.00 5.51 -1.15
CA ILE A 126 -19.09 4.04 -1.18
C ILE A 126 -20.26 3.58 -2.07
N ASP A 127 -21.33 4.39 -2.11
CA ASP A 127 -22.52 4.17 -2.92
C ASP A 127 -22.40 4.64 -4.38
N SER A 128 -21.24 5.16 -4.78
CA SER A 128 -21.01 5.48 -6.18
C SER A 128 -21.20 4.21 -7.00
N PRO A 129 -22.04 4.24 -8.05
CA PRO A 129 -22.29 3.06 -8.86
C PRO A 129 -20.95 2.58 -9.41
N LYS A 130 -20.49 1.41 -8.94
CA LYS A 130 -19.28 0.77 -9.46
C LYS A 130 -19.43 0.74 -10.97
N ALA A 131 -18.48 1.37 -11.69
CA ALA A 131 -18.49 1.40 -13.14
C ALA A 131 -18.83 -0.01 -13.63
N LYS A 132 -19.94 -0.12 -14.39
CA LYS A 132 -20.43 -1.41 -14.89
C LYS A 132 -19.22 -2.08 -15.52
N ARG A 133 -18.77 -3.21 -14.93
CA ARG A 133 -17.70 -4.01 -15.53
C ARG A 133 -18.11 -4.20 -16.98
N GLY A 134 -17.19 -3.91 -17.91
CA GLY A 134 -17.46 -4.06 -19.34
C GLY A 134 -18.08 -5.43 -19.62
N PRO A 135 -18.77 -5.59 -20.76
CA PRO A 135 -19.46 -6.83 -21.10
C PRO A 135 -18.57 -8.04 -20.80
N LYS A 136 -19.06 -9.02 -20.02
CA LYS A 136 -18.29 -10.25 -19.75
C LYS A 136 -17.88 -10.84 -21.09
N ALA A 137 -16.59 -11.02 -21.31
CA ALA A 137 -16.09 -11.63 -22.55
C ALA A 137 -16.78 -12.99 -22.75
N GLY A 138 -17.60 -13.10 -23.79
CA GLY A 138 -18.39 -14.30 -24.10
C GLY A 138 -17.55 -15.53 -24.45
N THR A 139 -16.23 -15.36 -24.55
CA THR A 139 -15.26 -16.39 -24.93
C THR A 139 -15.34 -17.63 -24.06
N LEU A 140 -15.46 -17.50 -22.73
CA LEU A 140 -15.58 -18.67 -21.84
C LEU A 140 -16.85 -19.47 -22.15
N ASN A 141 -17.99 -18.78 -22.24
CA ASN A 141 -19.29 -19.43 -22.50
C ASN A 141 -19.30 -20.11 -23.87
N ARG A 142 -18.69 -19.49 -24.88
CA ARG A 142 -18.52 -20.08 -26.21
C ARG A 142 -17.74 -21.39 -26.14
N VAL A 143 -16.57 -21.39 -25.50
CA VAL A 143 -15.72 -22.59 -25.39
C VAL A 143 -16.41 -23.70 -24.57
N VAL A 144 -17.16 -23.34 -23.53
CA VAL A 144 -17.96 -24.33 -22.77
C VAL A 144 -19.01 -24.99 -23.66
N ALA A 145 -19.75 -24.19 -24.45
CA ALA A 145 -20.77 -24.72 -25.36
C ALA A 145 -20.15 -25.64 -26.44
N GLU A 146 -19.00 -25.25 -27.01
CA GLU A 146 -18.27 -26.08 -27.99
C GLU A 146 -17.79 -27.41 -27.37
N MET A 147 -17.20 -27.39 -26.17
CA MET A 147 -16.79 -28.61 -25.46
C MET A 147 -17.98 -29.52 -25.13
N GLN A 148 -19.12 -28.95 -24.71
CA GLN A 148 -20.34 -29.71 -24.44
C GLN A 148 -20.93 -30.32 -25.71
N GLN A 149 -20.89 -29.59 -26.82
CA GLN A 149 -21.32 -30.10 -28.13
C GLN A 149 -20.43 -31.28 -28.58
N ASP A 150 -19.11 -31.15 -28.44
CA ASP A 150 -18.17 -32.23 -28.78
C ASP A 150 -18.41 -33.49 -27.94
N LEU A 151 -18.74 -33.32 -26.65
CA LEU A 151 -19.14 -34.43 -25.77
C LEU A 151 -20.47 -35.07 -26.20
N MET A 152 -21.47 -34.25 -26.55
CA MET A 152 -22.81 -34.71 -26.94
C MET A 152 -22.80 -35.48 -28.27
N VAL A 153 -21.98 -35.04 -29.23
CA VAL A 153 -21.82 -35.71 -30.53
C VAL A 153 -20.86 -36.91 -30.43
N GLY A 154 -20.23 -37.13 -29.27
CA GLY A 154 -19.31 -38.24 -29.03
C GLY A 154 -17.95 -38.07 -29.74
N LYS A 155 -17.60 -36.85 -30.16
CA LYS A 155 -16.32 -36.54 -30.80
C LYS A 155 -15.15 -36.64 -29.80
N ILE A 156 -15.42 -36.35 -28.54
CA ILE A 156 -14.51 -36.57 -27.42
C ILE A 156 -15.29 -37.21 -26.27
N THR A 157 -14.65 -38.08 -25.50
CA THR A 157 -15.23 -38.63 -24.27
C THR A 157 -14.93 -37.70 -23.08
N VAL A 158 -15.69 -37.83 -21.99
CA VAL A 158 -15.45 -37.04 -20.76
C VAL A 158 -14.03 -37.27 -20.23
N ASP A 159 -13.56 -38.52 -20.22
CA ASP A 159 -12.22 -38.86 -19.75
C ASP A 159 -11.14 -38.36 -20.71
N GLY A 160 -11.39 -38.42 -22.03
CA GLY A 160 -10.51 -37.82 -23.04
C GLY A 160 -10.34 -36.32 -22.83
N LEU A 161 -11.45 -35.61 -22.57
CA LEU A 161 -11.42 -34.17 -22.30
C LEU A 161 -10.68 -33.83 -20.99
N ARG A 162 -10.77 -34.69 -19.97
CA ARG A 162 -10.06 -34.54 -18.68
C ARG A 162 -8.55 -34.77 -18.83
N ALA A 163 -8.15 -35.77 -19.61
CA ALA A 163 -6.75 -36.14 -19.81
C ALA A 163 -6.01 -35.16 -20.74
N GLU A 164 -6.73 -34.47 -21.62
CA GLU A 164 -6.09 -33.61 -22.62
C GLU A 164 -5.36 -32.41 -21.99
N PRO A 165 -4.10 -32.14 -22.36
CA PRO A 165 -3.34 -31.03 -21.79
C PRO A 165 -3.95 -29.68 -22.17
N GLU A 166 -3.92 -28.73 -21.23
CA GLU A 166 -4.56 -27.40 -21.39
C GLU A 166 -4.03 -26.63 -22.61
N LYS A 167 -2.77 -26.86 -23.00
CA LYS A 167 -2.18 -26.27 -24.21
C LYS A 167 -2.85 -26.77 -25.49
N ALA A 168 -3.19 -28.06 -25.55
CA ALA A 168 -3.87 -28.65 -26.70
C ALA A 168 -5.34 -28.18 -26.75
N LEU A 169 -6.03 -28.16 -25.60
CA LEU A 169 -7.40 -27.63 -25.51
C LEU A 169 -7.46 -26.15 -25.92
N ALA A 170 -6.52 -25.34 -25.44
CA ALA A 170 -6.40 -23.94 -25.83
C ALA A 170 -6.27 -23.77 -27.35
N ALA A 171 -5.42 -24.57 -28.00
CA ALA A 171 -5.24 -24.55 -29.44
C ALA A 171 -6.50 -25.02 -30.19
N ARG A 172 -7.13 -26.11 -29.72
CA ARG A 172 -8.32 -26.70 -30.35
C ARG A 172 -9.53 -25.76 -30.35
N TYR A 173 -9.77 -25.05 -29.26
CA TYR A 173 -10.96 -24.20 -29.09
C TYR A 173 -10.70 -22.71 -29.41
N GLY A 174 -9.94 -22.46 -30.48
CA GLY A 174 -9.74 -21.12 -31.03
C GLY A 174 -8.69 -20.27 -30.33
N GLY A 175 -7.60 -20.89 -29.86
CA GLY A 175 -6.42 -20.17 -29.34
C GLY A 175 -6.65 -19.42 -28.03
N VAL A 176 -7.54 -19.91 -27.16
CA VAL A 176 -7.82 -19.26 -25.88
C VAL A 176 -6.68 -19.42 -24.87
N SER A 177 -6.69 -18.61 -23.80
CA SER A 177 -5.71 -18.79 -22.73
C SER A 177 -5.86 -20.17 -22.06
N ARG A 178 -4.77 -20.72 -21.52
CA ARG A 178 -4.79 -22.01 -20.80
C ARG A 178 -5.77 -21.98 -19.62
N ASP A 179 -5.85 -20.86 -18.90
CA ASP A 179 -6.81 -20.69 -17.80
C ASP A 179 -8.27 -20.71 -18.29
N THR A 180 -8.56 -20.10 -19.44
CA THR A 180 -9.89 -20.17 -20.07
C THR A 180 -10.24 -21.60 -20.45
N ALA A 181 -9.32 -22.34 -21.08
CA ALA A 181 -9.52 -23.74 -21.44
C ALA A 181 -9.74 -24.63 -20.21
N ARG A 182 -8.97 -24.42 -19.13
CA ARG A 182 -9.12 -25.12 -17.85
C ARG A 182 -10.49 -24.89 -17.23
N LYS A 183 -10.92 -23.63 -17.13
CA LYS A 183 -12.25 -23.26 -16.59
C LYS A 183 -13.37 -23.84 -17.44
N ALA A 184 -13.23 -23.77 -18.77
CA ALA A 184 -14.23 -24.31 -19.68
C ALA A 184 -14.38 -25.82 -19.53
N ARG A 185 -13.28 -26.56 -19.43
CA ARG A 185 -13.28 -28.01 -19.18
C ARG A 185 -14.00 -28.38 -17.88
N ILE A 186 -13.72 -27.67 -16.79
CA ILE A 186 -14.39 -27.91 -15.51
C ILE A 186 -15.90 -27.69 -15.65
N CYS A 187 -16.32 -26.60 -16.32
CA CYS A 187 -17.74 -26.30 -16.53
C CYS A 187 -18.42 -27.33 -17.45
N ALA A 188 -17.77 -27.71 -18.55
CA ALA A 188 -18.30 -28.66 -19.51
C ALA A 188 -18.49 -30.06 -18.90
N THR A 189 -17.53 -30.51 -18.08
CA THR A 189 -17.57 -31.84 -17.44
C THR A 189 -18.41 -31.91 -16.17
N SER A 190 -18.69 -30.79 -15.50
CA SER A 190 -19.52 -30.74 -14.30
C SER A 190 -21.03 -30.65 -14.59
N GLY A 191 -21.44 -30.49 -15.85
CA GLY A 191 -22.85 -30.34 -16.24
C GLY A 191 -23.51 -29.06 -15.71
N ALA A 192 -22.75 -28.15 -15.09
CA ALA A 192 -23.24 -26.90 -14.56
C ALA A 192 -23.49 -25.91 -15.72
N VAL A 193 -24.67 -26.00 -16.34
CA VAL A 193 -25.13 -25.02 -17.32
C VAL A 193 -25.33 -23.69 -16.60
N SER A 194 -24.45 -22.71 -16.83
CA SER A 194 -24.71 -21.35 -16.38
C SER A 194 -26.02 -20.89 -17.04
N LYS A 195 -27.05 -20.57 -16.26
CA LYS A 195 -28.32 -20.03 -16.78
C LYS A 195 -28.01 -18.90 -17.78
N PRO A 196 -28.55 -18.94 -19.00
CA PRO A 196 -28.35 -17.86 -19.96
C PRO A 196 -28.87 -16.55 -19.37
N ALA A 197 -28.16 -15.45 -19.64
CA ALA A 197 -28.60 -14.13 -19.23
C ALA A 197 -29.98 -13.85 -19.81
N ARG A 198 -30.98 -13.61 -18.95
CA ARG A 198 -32.30 -13.11 -19.40
C ARG A 198 -32.05 -11.80 -20.15
N LYS A 199 -32.47 -11.76 -21.41
CA LYS A 199 -32.54 -10.54 -22.22
C LYS A 199 -33.57 -9.59 -21.64
#